data_AF-A0A0H4WQQ2-F1
#
_entry.id   AF-A0A0H4WQQ2-F1
#
_cell.length_a   1.000
_cell.length_b   1.000
_cell.length_c   1.000
_cell.angle_alpha   90.00
_cell.angle_beta   90.00
_cell.angle_gamma   90.00
#
_symmetry.space_group_name_H-M   'P 1'
#
loop_
_entity.id
_entity.type
_entity.pdbx_description
1 polymer ?
#
loop_
_entity_poly.entity_id
_entity_poly.type
_entity_poly.pdbx_seq_one_letter_code
_entity_poly.pdbx_strand_id
1 'polypeptide(L)'
;MREEAVRALLKQGRGSELKGTLVPDVVIHAGLETQILAIYDFKFPCVTPTRPSAWPRYPQGHPHAGQQQDAMYQRALKPKQAPLQITPRLGTLP
;
A
#
# COMPACT_ATOMS: atom_id res chain seq x y z
N MET A 1 6.76 3.23 -9.74
CA MET A 1 7.70 2.70 -10.76
C MET A 1 6.87 1.93 -11.78
N ARG A 2 7.11 2.09 -13.08
CA ARG A 2 6.37 1.33 -14.11
C ARG A 2 6.69 -0.16 -14.01
N GLU A 3 5.74 -1.04 -14.33
CA GLU A 3 5.94 -2.50 -14.27
C GLU A 3 7.16 -2.96 -15.07
N GLU A 4 7.39 -2.37 -16.24
CA GLU A 4 8.54 -2.73 -17.09
C GLU A 4 9.88 -2.49 -16.38
N ALA A 5 10.00 -1.38 -15.65
CA ALA A 5 11.19 -1.06 -14.87
C ALA A 5 11.36 -2.02 -13.68
N VAL A 6 10.26 -2.40 -13.02
CA VAL A 6 10.27 -3.44 -11.97
C VAL A 6 10.77 -4.77 -12.55
N ARG A 7 10.22 -5.20 -13.69
CA ARG A 7 10.63 -6.43 -14.38
C ARG A 7 12.09 -6.40 -14.81
N ALA A 8 12.59 -5.26 -15.28
CA ALA A 8 13.99 -5.10 -15.65
C ALA A 8 14.93 -5.28 -14.45
N LEU A 9 14.62 -4.64 -13.31
CA LEU A 9 15.41 -4.80 -12.08
C LEU A 9 15.42 -6.24 -11.59
N LEU A 10 14.27 -6.93 -11.63
CA LEU A 10 14.18 -8.34 -11.25
C LEU A 10 15.02 -9.23 -12.18
N LYS A 11 14.94 -9.04 -13.50
CA LYS A 11 15.75 -9.80 -14.48
C LYS A 11 17.26 -9.59 -14.31
N GLN A 12 17.67 -8.42 -13.83
CA GLN A 12 19.07 -8.09 -13.56
C GLN A 12 19.57 -8.58 -12.18
N GLY A 13 18.73 -9.27 -11.39
CA GLY A 13 19.09 -9.70 -10.04
C GLY A 13 19.12 -8.55 -9.01
N ARG A 14 18.58 -7.38 -9.35
CA ARG A 14 18.60 -6.14 -8.55
C ARG A 14 17.30 -5.92 -7.76
N GLY A 15 16.64 -7.01 -7.37
CA GLY A 15 15.37 -6.95 -6.64
C GLY A 15 15.47 -6.23 -5.28
N SER A 16 16.66 -6.16 -4.69
CA SER A 16 16.91 -5.40 -3.45
C SER A 16 16.60 -3.91 -3.58
N GLU A 17 16.70 -3.33 -4.77
CA GLU A 17 16.37 -1.92 -5.04
C GLU A 17 14.87 -1.63 -4.98
N LEU A 18 14.04 -2.67 -5.08
CA LEU A 18 12.59 -2.54 -4.92
C LEU A 18 12.18 -2.50 -3.44
N LYS A 19 13.08 -2.83 -2.51
CA LYS A 19 12.77 -2.89 -1.08
C LYS A 19 12.35 -1.50 -0.57
N GLY A 20 11.20 -1.45 0.11
CA GLY A 20 10.62 -0.20 0.59
C GLY A 20 9.74 0.54 -0.43
N THR A 21 9.56 0.00 -1.65
CA THR A 21 8.55 0.52 -2.58
C THR A 21 7.16 0.40 -1.96
N LEU A 22 6.36 1.47 -2.07
CA LEU A 22 4.96 1.49 -1.64
C LEU A 22 4.08 1.21 -2.86
N VAL A 23 3.24 0.18 -2.78
CA VAL A 23 2.36 -0.26 -3.88
C VAL A 23 0.97 -0.50 -3.29
N PRO A 24 0.09 0.51 -3.25
CA PRO A 24 -1.30 0.31 -2.91
C PRO A 24 -2.05 -0.47 -4.00
N ASP A 25 -3.11 -1.18 -3.62
CA ASP A 25 -3.88 -1.99 -4.58
C ASP A 25 -4.72 -1.14 -5.53
N VAL A 26 -5.34 -0.06 -5.02
CA VAL A 26 -6.18 0.85 -5.81
C VAL A 26 -5.87 2.29 -5.44
N VAL A 27 -5.66 3.13 -6.48
CA VAL A 27 -5.45 4.56 -6.33
C VAL A 27 -6.42 5.30 -7.25
N ILE A 28 -7.24 6.18 -6.67
CA ILE A 28 -8.20 7.01 -7.40
C ILE A 28 -7.60 8.40 -7.59
N HIS A 29 -7.61 8.91 -8.82
CA HIS A 29 -7.06 10.22 -9.19
C HIS A 29 -8.16 11.18 -9.63
N ALA A 30 -7.95 12.49 -9.45
CA ALA A 30 -8.91 13.53 -9.84
C ALA A 30 -8.85 13.92 -11.33
N GLY A 31 -8.05 13.19 -12.12
CA GLY A 31 -7.78 13.45 -13.53
C GLY A 31 -6.28 13.39 -13.85
N LEU A 32 -5.45 14.01 -13.01
CA LEU A 32 -3.98 13.92 -13.11
C LEU A 32 -3.43 12.85 -12.18
N GLU A 33 -2.42 12.09 -12.62
CA GLU A 33 -1.76 11.02 -11.85
C GLU A 33 -1.14 11.51 -10.52
N THR A 34 -0.81 12.79 -10.41
CA THR A 34 -0.25 13.37 -9.18
C THR A 34 -1.33 13.82 -8.19
N GLN A 35 -2.59 13.86 -8.61
CA GLN A 35 -3.72 14.31 -7.79
C GLN A 35 -4.51 13.13 -7.25
N ILE A 36 -3.91 12.45 -6.27
CA ILE A 36 -4.52 11.29 -5.61
C ILE A 36 -5.68 11.75 -4.72
N LEU A 37 -6.88 11.28 -5.02
CA LEU A 37 -8.09 11.52 -4.24
C LEU A 37 -8.18 10.55 -3.07
N ALA A 38 -8.05 9.25 -3.35
CA ALA A 38 -8.23 8.18 -2.37
C ALA A 38 -7.34 6.99 -2.70
N ILE A 39 -6.97 6.25 -1.66
CA ILE A 39 -6.21 5.01 -1.74
C ILE A 39 -7.02 3.93 -1.02
N TYR A 40 -7.16 2.78 -1.67
CA TYR A 40 -7.75 1.59 -1.08
C TYR A 40 -6.78 0.42 -1.17
N ASP A 41 -6.67 -0.33 -0.08
CA ASP A 41 -5.79 -1.49 0.04
C ASP A 41 -6.61 -2.69 0.53
N PHE A 42 -6.65 -3.77 -0.23
CA PHE A 42 -7.48 -4.93 0.07
C PHE A 42 -6.78 -5.84 1.08
N LYS A 43 -7.44 -6.13 2.20
CA LYS A 43 -6.94 -7.03 3.23
C LYS A 43 -7.84 -8.26 3.36
N PHE A 44 -7.26 -9.43 3.18
CA PHE A 44 -7.94 -10.73 3.23
C PHE A 44 -7.45 -11.55 4.43
N PRO A 45 -7.89 -11.24 5.67
CA PRO A 45 -7.48 -12.03 6.83
C PRO A 45 -8.05 -13.45 6.77
N CYS A 46 -7.18 -14.46 6.76
CA CYS A 46 -7.57 -15.86 6.58
C CYS A 46 -8.44 -16.44 7.73
N VAL A 47 -8.34 -15.88 8.94
CA VAL A 47 -8.87 -16.50 10.16
C VAL A 47 -10.08 -15.78 10.76
N THR A 48 -10.43 -14.57 10.30
CA THR A 48 -11.52 -13.80 10.91
C THR A 48 -12.19 -12.87 9.89
N PRO A 49 -13.00 -13.38 8.97
CA PRO A 49 -13.62 -12.58 7.90
C PRO A 49 -14.70 -11.60 8.42
N THR A 50 -14.98 -11.60 9.72
CA THR A 50 -15.96 -10.73 10.39
C THR A 50 -15.32 -9.66 11.27
N ARG A 51 -13.98 -9.62 11.37
CA ARG A 51 -13.28 -8.60 12.15
C ARG A 51 -12.25 -7.87 11.28
N PRO A 52 -12.13 -6.55 11.43
CA PRO A 52 -11.13 -5.77 10.73
C PRO A 52 -9.71 -6.21 11.15
N SER A 53 -8.79 -6.30 10.19
CA SER A 53 -7.35 -6.35 10.49
C SER A 53 -6.83 -4.95 10.77
N ALA A 54 -5.86 -4.82 11.67
CA ALA A 54 -5.12 -3.57 11.78
C ALA A 54 -4.21 -3.36 10.55
N TRP A 55 -3.83 -2.12 10.25
CA TRP A 55 -2.77 -1.84 9.30
C TRP A 55 -1.46 -2.51 9.74
N PRO A 56 -0.78 -3.25 8.84
CA PRO A 56 0.45 -3.94 9.22
C PRO A 56 1.54 -2.91 9.55
N ARG A 57 2.30 -3.20 10.61
CA ARG A 57 3.51 -2.47 10.94
C ARG A 57 4.70 -3.14 10.27
N TYR A 58 5.56 -2.36 9.62
CA TYR A 58 6.74 -2.92 8.96
C TYR A 58 7.72 -3.51 10.00
N PRO A 59 8.26 -4.71 9.75
CA PRO A 59 9.14 -5.39 10.70
C PRO A 59 10.51 -4.73 10.79
N GLN A 60 11.28 -5.11 11.82
CA GLN A 60 12.67 -4.69 11.96
C GLN A 60 13.49 -5.09 10.73
N GLY A 61 14.42 -4.22 10.30
CA GLY A 61 15.25 -4.43 9.10
C GLY A 61 14.54 -4.10 7.77
N HIS A 62 13.29 -3.64 7.80
CA HIS A 62 12.62 -3.01 6.66
C HIS A 62 12.98 -1.52 6.57
N PRO A 63 13.09 -0.90 5.37
CA PRO A 63 13.33 0.54 5.23
C PRO A 63 12.33 1.43 5.98
N HIS A 64 11.10 0.94 6.16
CA HIS A 64 10.02 1.61 6.89
C HIS A 64 9.77 1.01 8.28
N ALA A 65 10.74 0.30 8.86
CA ALA A 65 10.59 -0.43 10.12
C ALA A 65 9.91 0.40 11.20
N GLY A 66 8.94 -0.22 11.89
CA GLY A 66 8.18 0.44 12.95
C GLY A 66 7.09 1.38 12.46
N GLN A 67 6.98 1.71 11.17
CA GLN A 67 5.86 2.51 10.63
C GLN A 67 4.66 1.62 10.30
N GLN A 68 3.45 2.17 10.40
CA GLN A 68 2.24 1.53 9.86
C GLN A 68 2.13 1.81 8.35
N GLN A 69 1.58 0.86 7.60
CA GLN A 69 1.49 0.95 6.14
C GLN A 69 0.65 2.13 5.64
N ASP A 70 -0.51 2.40 6.25
CA ASP A 70 -1.34 3.58 5.99
C ASP A 70 -0.60 4.89 6.19
N ALA A 71 0.14 5.01 7.30
CA ALA A 71 0.92 6.20 7.59
C ALA A 71 1.98 6.44 6.51
N MET A 72 2.57 5.37 5.96
CA MET A 72 3.51 5.47 4.85
C MET A 72 2.83 5.91 3.55
N TYR A 73 1.65 5.37 3.23
CA TYR A 73 0.86 5.84 2.08
C TYR A 73 0.49 7.32 2.23
N GLN A 74 -0.04 7.72 3.39
CA GLN A 74 -0.41 9.11 3.67
C GLN A 74 0.77 10.06 3.51
N ARG A 75 1.93 9.71 4.09
CA ARG A 75 3.13 10.55 4.06
C ARG A 75 3.74 10.67 2.66
N ALA A 76 3.84 9.54 1.94
CA ALA A 76 4.54 9.50 0.66
C ALA A 76 3.67 9.97 -0.51
N LEU A 77 2.40 9.59 -0.52
CA LEU A 77 1.49 9.80 -1.66
C LEU A 77 0.54 10.98 -1.44
N LYS A 78 0.40 11.47 -0.20
CA LYS A 78 -0.38 12.66 0.17
C LYS A 78 -1.79 12.69 -0.46
N PRO A 79 -2.57 11.60 -0.34
CA PRO A 79 -3.93 11.56 -0.85
C PRO A 79 -4.80 12.63 -0.16
N LYS A 80 -5.85 13.09 -0.84
CA LYS A 80 -6.81 14.04 -0.25
C LYS A 80 -7.60 13.44 0.92
N GLN A 81 -7.87 12.13 0.86
CA GLN A 81 -8.52 11.36 1.91
C GLN A 81 -7.52 10.38 2.54
N ALA A 82 -7.71 10.04 3.81
CA ALA A 82 -6.91 9.01 4.46
C ALA A 82 -7.00 7.68 3.69
N PRO A 83 -5.90 6.90 3.57
CA PRO A 83 -5.95 5.55 3.01
C PRO A 83 -6.92 4.67 3.79
N LEU A 84 -7.69 3.84 3.10
CA LEU A 84 -8.67 2.94 3.73
C LEU A 84 -8.37 1.48 3.40
N GLN A 85 -8.60 0.59 4.36
CA GLN A 85 -8.59 -0.84 4.08
C GLN A 85 -9.94 -1.26 3.52
N ILE A 86 -9.93 -2.21 2.59
CA ILE A 86 -11.13 -2.93 2.19
C ILE A 86 -11.02 -4.37 2.67
N THR A 87 -11.91 -4.78 3.56
CA THR A 87 -12.01 -6.16 4.04
C THR A 87 -13.28 -6.82 3.47
N PRO A 88 -13.18 -8.04 2.92
CA PRO A 88 -14.36 -8.79 2.48
C PRO A 88 -15.44 -8.84 3.55
N ARG A 89 -16.71 -8.70 3.15
CA ARG A 89 -17.90 -8.66 4.03
C ARG A 89 -18.04 -7.44 4.94
N LEU A 90 -16.98 -6.67 5.17
CA LEU A 90 -17.02 -5.45 5.99
C LEU A 90 -17.01 -4.16 5.14
N GLY A 91 -16.41 -4.21 3.95
CA GLY A 91 -16.25 -3.02 3.10
C GLY A 91 -15.06 -2.17 3.53
N THR A 92 -15.23 -0.85 3.50
CA THR A 92 -14.17 0.11 3.86
C THR A 92 -14.07 0.32 5.36
N LEU A 93 -12.85 0.27 5.89
CA LEU A 93 -12.52 0.51 7.28
C LEU A 93 -11.53 1.68 7.37
N PRO A 94 -11.72 2.60 8.34
CA PRO A 94 -10.74 3.65 8.63
C PRO A 94 -9.39 3.08 9.09
#